data_AF-A0A968VXE9-F1
#
_entry.id   AF-A0A968VXE9-F1
#
_cell.length_a   1.000
_cell.length_b   1.000
_cell.length_c   1.000
_cell.angle_alpha   90.00
_cell.angle_beta   90.00
_cell.angle_gamma   90.00
#
_symmetry.space_group_name_H-M   'P 1'
#
loop_
_entity.id
_entity.type
_entity.pdbx_description
1 polymer ?
#
loop_
_entity_poly.entity_id
_entity_poly.type
_entity_poly.pdbx_seq_one_letter_code
_entity_poly.pdbx_strand_id
1 'polypeptide(L)'
;MRNAVLHPLLHSNTSDLIHQNYSSVFTGNEFFFDHHEISGQKNLKASVYMEMARAAAENALPGRQGTTMMELRHMLLGQPFVFGENKKVSIALLAKNNEQTDFEIYSLHNGELVVHCQGQVYTRPLAATPKLDVAKLRQQHAQGAQWLLTDIELPASLQNSQHDFMLHPHIVDRAMRASFSWVQEMNFDGNKQYVLSGLESIGILLACPKEVIAWARLANNSKFGDNVVYLDIDLCDHLGNVCARIIRLACNQEDITEANKVFEQTVLPAKPLEPKQVPVAFKQQGKISIGTPEPQYFRQTETKKLTSISLLAPDEVVSQKIDKATSGIPTISLPDSSLESFSSENKTDVQPSVGLFDYGNGVFSMRIEAEELNNTLSESMIDQLLQALETAQRNHAVKVLILNGTKHAFLNGGRSQYNAAVDKKLFQAISSFPYPVIAAMQGDATGTGFFGGRPLRCNGLR
;
A
#
# COMPACT_ATOMS: atom_id res chain seq x y z
N MET A 1 32.38 15.12 5.43
CA MET A 1 32.33 14.61 4.04
C MET A 1 31.02 15.12 3.44
N ARG A 2 31.05 15.91 2.36
CA ARG A 2 29.81 16.30 1.66
C ARG A 2 29.36 15.05 0.90
N ASN A 3 28.22 14.47 1.28
CA ASN A 3 27.59 13.44 0.44
C ASN A 3 27.30 14.08 -0.92
N ALA A 4 27.76 13.44 -1.99
CA ALA A 4 27.45 13.86 -3.34
C ALA A 4 25.93 13.69 -3.55
N VAL A 5 25.26 14.78 -3.90
CA VAL A 5 23.82 14.79 -4.25
C VAL A 5 23.67 14.03 -5.56
N LEU A 6 22.80 13.01 -5.61
CA LEU A 6 22.61 12.19 -6.82
C LEU A 6 21.92 13.00 -7.93
N HIS A 7 20.95 13.82 -7.56
CA HIS A 7 20.17 14.68 -8.44
C HIS A 7 19.49 15.78 -7.59
N PRO A 8 19.17 16.98 -8.12
CA PRO A 8 18.51 18.03 -7.32
C PRO A 8 17.17 17.65 -6.66
N LEU A 9 16.51 16.59 -7.17
CA LEU A 9 15.29 16.02 -6.59
C LEU A 9 15.51 14.68 -5.89
N LEU A 10 16.74 14.14 -5.88
CA LEU A 10 17.11 12.89 -5.20
C LEU A 10 18.43 13.10 -4.48
N HIS A 11 18.37 13.48 -3.20
CA HIS A 11 19.58 13.88 -2.47
C HIS A 11 20.41 12.67 -2.05
N SER A 12 19.75 11.63 -1.53
CA SER A 12 20.42 10.44 -0.99
C SER A 12 19.67 9.17 -1.37
N ASN A 13 20.42 8.11 -1.66
CA ASN A 13 19.89 6.76 -1.67
C ASN A 13 19.67 6.31 -0.22
N THR A 14 18.45 5.91 0.11
CA THR A 14 18.01 5.46 1.44
C THR A 14 17.41 4.05 1.37
N SER A 15 17.79 3.28 0.34
CA SER A 15 17.39 1.90 0.16
C SER A 15 17.81 1.04 1.35
N ASP A 16 16.96 0.06 1.67
CA ASP A 16 17.27 -1.02 2.58
C ASP A 16 17.22 -2.37 1.84
N LEU A 17 17.25 -3.48 2.58
CA LEU A 17 17.20 -4.82 1.98
C LEU A 17 15.83 -5.16 1.36
N ILE A 18 14.80 -4.36 1.63
CA ILE A 18 13.41 -4.63 1.29
C ILE A 18 12.96 -3.70 0.16
N HIS A 19 13.31 -2.42 0.24
CA HIS A 19 12.83 -1.38 -0.66
C HIS A 19 13.99 -0.64 -1.31
N GLN A 20 13.90 -0.46 -2.62
CA GLN A 20 14.70 0.55 -3.31
C GLN A 20 14.07 1.92 -3.01
N ASN A 21 14.81 2.80 -2.35
CA ASN A 21 14.28 4.06 -1.84
C ASN A 21 15.28 5.21 -1.99
N TYR A 22 14.77 6.40 -2.24
CA TYR A 22 15.56 7.62 -2.24
C TYR A 22 14.84 8.69 -1.42
N SER A 23 15.61 9.59 -0.82
CA SER A 23 15.05 10.69 -0.04
C SER A 23 15.70 12.02 -0.37
N SER A 24 14.89 13.06 -0.32
CA SER A 24 15.27 14.46 -0.52
C SER A 24 14.73 15.30 0.61
N VAL A 25 15.54 16.26 1.05
CA VAL A 25 15.18 17.22 2.10
C VAL A 25 15.25 18.60 1.48
N PHE A 26 14.10 19.25 1.34
CA PHE A 26 13.99 20.57 0.72
C PHE A 26 14.07 21.68 1.76
N THR A 27 14.46 22.86 1.30
CA THR A 27 14.62 24.07 2.12
C THR A 27 13.44 25.03 1.98
N GLY A 28 12.60 24.82 0.97
CA GLY A 28 11.48 25.69 0.63
C GLY A 28 11.91 26.94 -0.18
N ASN A 29 13.19 27.06 -0.52
CA ASN A 29 13.73 28.14 -1.36
C ASN A 29 13.93 27.70 -2.81
N GLU A 30 13.70 26.43 -3.11
CA GLU A 30 13.83 25.88 -4.45
C GLU A 30 12.76 26.45 -5.39
N PHE A 31 13.14 26.71 -6.64
CA PHE A 31 12.29 27.37 -7.64
C PHE A 31 11.02 26.58 -8.02
N PHE A 32 11.00 25.29 -7.71
CA PHE A 32 9.95 24.37 -8.08
C PHE A 32 8.85 24.21 -7.01
N PHE A 33 8.87 25.06 -5.98
CA PHE A 33 7.72 25.27 -5.11
C PHE A 33 6.78 26.33 -5.70
N ASP A 34 5.48 26.01 -5.71
CA ASP A 34 4.44 27.01 -5.92
C ASP A 34 4.28 27.85 -4.67
N HIS A 35 4.39 29.17 -4.86
CA HIS A 35 4.17 30.15 -3.80
C HIS A 35 2.71 30.56 -3.87
N HIS A 36 1.88 30.07 -2.95
CA HIS A 36 0.51 30.54 -2.86
C HIS A 36 0.49 31.87 -2.11
N GLU A 37 0.34 32.98 -2.83
CA GLU A 37 0.41 34.34 -2.27
C GLU A 37 -0.63 34.60 -1.17
N ILE A 38 -1.77 33.89 -1.21
CA ILE A 38 -2.91 34.11 -0.29
C ILE A 38 -2.77 33.27 0.99
N SER A 39 -2.30 32.02 0.91
CA SER A 39 -2.20 31.12 2.08
C SER A 39 -0.78 31.04 2.64
N GLY A 40 0.22 31.58 1.92
CA GLY A 40 1.64 31.45 2.25
C GLY A 40 2.19 30.02 2.12
N GLN A 41 1.37 29.06 1.70
CA GLN A 41 1.78 27.67 1.54
C GLN A 41 2.69 27.50 0.34
N LYS A 42 3.67 26.60 0.49
CA LYS A 42 4.65 26.25 -0.52
C LYS A 42 4.48 24.80 -0.94
N ASN A 43 3.84 24.58 -2.09
CA ASN A 43 3.49 23.24 -2.56
C ASN A 43 4.46 22.75 -3.64
N LEU A 44 4.80 21.46 -3.65
CA LEU A 44 5.56 20.89 -4.76
C LEU A 44 4.70 20.79 -6.02
N LYS A 45 5.26 21.27 -7.15
CA LYS A 45 4.62 21.16 -8.48
C LYS A 45 4.56 19.71 -8.94
N ALA A 46 3.52 19.36 -9.69
CA ALA A 46 3.40 18.02 -10.26
C ALA A 46 4.56 17.63 -11.21
N SER A 47 5.15 18.62 -11.91
CA SER A 47 6.34 18.39 -12.75
C SER A 47 7.55 17.91 -11.96
N VAL A 48 7.63 18.21 -10.66
CA VAL A 48 8.68 17.71 -9.76
C VAL A 48 8.54 16.21 -9.55
N TYR A 49 7.31 15.73 -9.33
CA TYR A 49 7.05 14.29 -9.17
C TYR A 49 7.44 13.49 -10.41
N MET A 50 7.18 14.04 -11.60
CA MET A 50 7.57 13.42 -12.87
C MET A 50 9.08 13.24 -12.97
N GLU A 51 9.87 14.31 -12.78
CA GLU A 51 11.32 14.22 -12.87
C GLU A 51 11.93 13.41 -11.72
N MET A 52 11.34 13.46 -10.52
CA MET A 52 11.77 12.63 -9.38
C MET A 52 11.60 11.14 -9.68
N ALA A 53 10.45 10.72 -10.25
CA ALA A 53 10.21 9.34 -10.64
C ALA A 53 11.16 8.88 -11.73
N ARG A 54 11.38 9.70 -12.77
CA ARG A 54 12.34 9.42 -13.83
C ARG A 54 13.76 9.27 -13.30
N ALA A 55 14.25 10.24 -12.53
CA ALA A 55 15.61 10.23 -11.99
C ALA A 55 15.83 9.05 -11.03
N ALA A 56 14.81 8.64 -10.26
CA ALA A 56 14.93 7.54 -9.31
C ALA A 56 15.03 6.20 -10.06
N ALA A 57 14.19 6.01 -11.08
CA ALA A 57 14.25 4.84 -11.94
C ALA A 57 15.59 4.76 -12.69
N GLU A 58 16.11 5.87 -13.19
CA GLU A 58 17.42 5.91 -13.85
C GLU A 58 18.55 5.50 -12.91
N ASN A 59 18.55 6.02 -11.68
CA ASN A 59 19.55 5.65 -10.67
C ASN A 59 19.43 4.18 -10.22
N ALA A 60 18.23 3.61 -10.24
CA ALA A 60 17.99 2.22 -9.84
C ALA A 60 18.29 1.19 -10.93
N LEU A 61 18.35 1.60 -12.21
CA LEU A 61 18.55 0.72 -13.35
C LEU A 61 19.98 0.87 -13.92
N PRO A 62 20.93 -0.03 -13.58
CA PRO A 62 22.28 0.06 -14.12
C PRO A 62 22.33 -0.25 -15.63
N GLY A 63 23.07 0.55 -16.40
CA GLY A 63 23.59 0.15 -17.72
C GLY A 63 22.72 0.45 -18.95
N ARG A 64 21.81 1.43 -18.90
CA ARG A 64 20.97 1.81 -20.06
C ARG A 64 21.11 3.30 -20.47
N GLN A 65 22.33 3.84 -20.40
CA GLN A 65 22.55 5.23 -20.80
C GLN A 65 22.50 5.39 -22.32
N GLY A 66 21.62 6.26 -22.81
CA GLY A 66 21.57 6.72 -24.21
C GLY A 66 20.78 5.86 -25.20
N THR A 67 20.36 4.64 -24.85
CA THR A 67 19.59 3.75 -25.76
C THR A 67 18.18 3.46 -25.29
N THR A 68 17.77 3.98 -24.13
CA THR A 68 16.42 3.77 -23.59
C THR A 68 15.73 5.06 -23.22
N MET A 69 14.48 5.17 -23.61
CA MET A 69 13.52 6.19 -23.19
C MET A 69 12.82 5.70 -21.93
N MET A 70 12.55 6.62 -21.00
CA MET A 70 11.63 6.38 -19.89
C MET A 70 10.25 6.96 -20.21
N GLU A 71 9.22 6.20 -19.88
CA GLU A 71 7.83 6.61 -20.01
C GLU A 71 7.14 6.44 -18.65
N LEU A 72 6.63 7.52 -18.07
CA LEU A 72 5.81 7.44 -16.86
C LEU A 72 4.36 7.24 -17.28
N ARG A 73 3.65 6.30 -16.65
CA ARG A 73 2.25 5.99 -16.94
C ARG A 73 1.39 5.96 -15.70
N HIS A 74 0.10 6.21 -15.90
CA HIS A 74 -0.95 6.12 -14.88
C HIS A 74 -0.58 6.89 -13.61
N MET A 75 -0.08 8.12 -13.78
CA MET A 75 0.35 8.95 -12.67
C MET A 75 -0.88 9.56 -12.00
N LEU A 76 -1.05 9.22 -10.72
CA LEU A 76 -2.11 9.70 -9.86
C LEU A 76 -1.50 10.64 -8.83
N LEU A 77 -2.11 11.82 -8.66
CA LEU A 77 -1.74 12.75 -7.62
C LEU A 77 -2.55 12.46 -6.36
N GLY A 78 -1.85 12.34 -5.25
CA GLY A 78 -2.43 12.23 -3.91
C GLY A 78 -2.49 13.59 -3.23
N GLN A 79 -2.33 13.60 -1.91
CA GLN A 79 -2.30 14.84 -1.16
C GLN A 79 -1.06 15.67 -1.55
N PRO A 80 -1.16 16.96 -1.88
CA PRO A 80 0.02 17.76 -2.21
C PRO A 80 1.02 17.81 -1.05
N PHE A 81 2.32 17.70 -1.35
CA PHE A 81 3.33 18.00 -0.35
C PHE A 81 3.36 19.52 -0.09
N VAL A 82 3.05 19.90 1.14
CA VAL A 82 3.13 21.27 1.64
C VAL A 82 4.42 21.41 2.45
N PHE A 83 5.31 22.31 2.03
CA PHE A 83 6.51 22.61 2.79
C PHE A 83 6.16 23.36 4.09
N GLY A 84 6.72 22.90 5.21
CA GLY A 84 6.51 23.48 6.53
C GLY A 84 7.27 22.71 7.59
N GLU A 85 6.54 22.06 8.50
CA GLU A 85 7.14 21.18 9.52
C GLU A 85 7.82 19.97 8.87
N ASN A 86 7.21 19.39 7.84
CA ASN A 86 7.82 18.36 7.04
C ASN A 86 8.68 18.97 5.93
N LYS A 87 9.91 18.45 5.80
CA LYS A 87 10.89 18.86 4.80
C LYS A 87 11.36 17.71 3.93
N LYS A 88 11.01 16.47 4.29
CA LYS A 88 11.54 15.26 3.67
C LYS A 88 10.49 14.61 2.78
N VAL A 89 10.85 14.41 1.52
CA VAL A 89 10.09 13.63 0.54
C VAL A 89 10.91 12.39 0.20
N SER A 90 10.25 11.25 0.06
CA SER A 90 10.88 9.99 -0.34
C SER A 90 10.16 9.39 -1.54
N ILE A 91 10.89 8.59 -2.31
CA ILE A 91 10.35 7.82 -3.43
C ILE A 91 10.79 6.37 -3.32
N ALA A 92 9.80 5.48 -3.18
CA ALA A 92 9.99 4.04 -3.22
C ALA A 92 9.78 3.51 -4.64
N LEU A 93 10.60 2.53 -5.04
CA LEU A 93 10.50 1.84 -6.32
C LEU A 93 10.29 0.34 -6.11
N LEU A 94 9.27 -0.21 -6.78
CA LEU A 94 8.97 -1.64 -6.79
C LEU A 94 9.05 -2.18 -8.23
N ALA A 95 10.12 -2.91 -8.53
CA ALA A 95 10.26 -3.57 -9.82
C ALA A 95 9.19 -4.68 -9.97
N LYS A 96 8.40 -4.62 -11.04
CA LYS A 96 7.47 -5.70 -11.42
C LYS A 96 8.16 -6.68 -12.36
N ASN A 97 8.95 -6.17 -13.29
CA ASN A 97 9.77 -6.92 -14.24
C ASN A 97 10.93 -6.03 -14.75
N ASN A 98 11.63 -6.45 -15.80
CA ASN A 98 12.81 -5.74 -16.35
C ASN A 98 12.50 -4.42 -17.10
N GLU A 99 11.21 -4.13 -17.32
CA GLU A 99 10.74 -2.99 -18.11
C GLU A 99 9.79 -2.09 -17.33
N GLN A 100 9.07 -2.63 -16.35
CA GLN A 100 8.07 -1.94 -15.55
C GLN A 100 8.47 -1.87 -14.08
N THR A 101 8.45 -0.65 -13.53
CA THR A 101 8.68 -0.36 -12.11
C THR A 101 7.55 0.52 -11.60
N ASP A 102 6.88 0.09 -10.52
CA ASP A 102 5.92 0.95 -9.84
C ASP A 102 6.68 1.92 -8.92
N PHE A 103 6.15 3.14 -8.75
CA PHE A 103 6.72 4.12 -7.84
C PHE A 103 5.66 4.77 -6.95
N GLU A 104 6.09 5.13 -5.75
CA GLU A 104 5.31 5.91 -4.79
C GLU A 104 6.18 7.02 -4.21
N ILE A 105 5.73 8.27 -4.35
CA ILE A 105 6.32 9.46 -3.76
C ILE A 105 5.49 9.83 -2.55
N TYR A 106 6.13 9.87 -1.39
CA TYR A 106 5.47 10.03 -0.11
C TYR A 106 6.29 10.85 0.87
N SER A 107 5.65 11.27 1.94
CA SER A 107 6.33 11.80 3.12
C SER A 107 5.73 11.20 4.40
N LEU A 108 6.41 11.38 5.52
CA LEU A 108 5.91 10.97 6.83
C LEU A 108 5.43 12.20 7.59
N HIS A 109 4.15 12.23 7.95
CA HIS A 109 3.54 13.27 8.78
C HIS A 109 3.07 12.62 10.08
N ASN A 110 3.65 13.02 11.22
CA ASN A 110 3.38 12.40 12.54
C ASN A 110 3.53 10.86 12.58
N GLY A 111 4.45 10.32 11.78
CA GLY A 111 4.68 8.87 11.64
C GLY A 111 3.73 8.18 10.67
N GLU A 112 2.72 8.87 10.15
CA GLU A 112 1.80 8.36 9.12
C GLU A 112 2.33 8.66 7.73
N LEU A 113 2.18 7.68 6.83
CA LEU A 113 2.60 7.80 5.44
C LEU A 113 1.54 8.55 4.64
N VAL A 114 1.95 9.65 4.01
CA VAL A 114 1.12 10.45 3.12
C VAL A 114 1.66 10.30 1.70
N VAL A 115 0.87 9.67 0.82
CA VAL A 115 1.22 9.52 -0.60
C VAL A 115 0.88 10.81 -1.35
N HIS A 116 1.86 11.37 -2.04
CA HIS A 116 1.75 12.58 -2.84
C HIS A 116 1.57 12.28 -4.33
N CYS A 117 2.20 11.22 -4.81
CA CYS A 117 2.09 10.80 -6.19
C CYS A 117 2.46 9.32 -6.33
N GLN A 118 1.73 8.58 -7.17
CA GLN A 118 2.06 7.20 -7.49
C GLN A 118 1.87 6.96 -8.99
N GLY A 119 2.56 5.96 -9.52
CA GLY A 119 2.46 5.61 -10.93
C GLY A 119 3.42 4.51 -11.32
N GLN A 120 3.69 4.42 -12.62
CA GLN A 120 4.51 3.38 -13.21
C GLN A 120 5.58 4.02 -14.09
N VAL A 121 6.81 3.49 -14.06
CA VAL A 121 7.88 3.81 -15.00
C VAL A 121 8.07 2.61 -15.92
N TYR A 122 8.00 2.87 -17.23
CA TYR A 122 8.34 1.93 -18.29
C TYR A 122 9.67 2.34 -18.92
N THR A 123 10.57 1.39 -19.09
CA THR A 123 11.80 1.58 -19.86
C THR A 123 11.65 0.93 -21.22
N ARG A 124 11.83 1.69 -22.29
CA ARG A 124 11.70 1.21 -23.67
C ARG A 124 12.95 1.57 -24.48
N PRO A 125 13.29 0.81 -25.53
CA PRO A 125 14.31 1.25 -26.49
C PRO A 125 13.94 2.63 -27.05
N LEU A 126 14.92 3.52 -27.11
CA LEU A 126 14.73 4.85 -27.70
C LEU A 126 14.48 4.68 -29.20
N ALA A 127 13.24 4.95 -29.63
CA ALA A 127 12.91 5.06 -31.04
C ALA A 127 13.39 6.41 -31.60
N ALA A 128 13.41 6.54 -32.93
CA ALA A 128 13.68 7.82 -33.57
C ALA A 128 12.74 8.91 -33.03
N THR A 129 13.31 10.03 -32.62
CA THR A 129 12.54 11.17 -32.09
C THR A 129 11.64 11.72 -33.19
N PRO A 130 10.32 11.82 -32.97
CA PRO A 130 9.45 12.41 -33.96
C PRO A 130 9.84 13.88 -34.17
N LYS A 131 9.77 14.33 -35.42
CA LYS A 131 10.08 15.69 -35.81
C LYS A 131 8.81 16.42 -36.21
N LEU A 132 8.52 17.53 -35.54
CA LEU A 132 7.41 18.41 -35.84
C LEU A 132 7.82 19.45 -36.90
N ASP A 133 6.92 19.73 -37.83
CA ASP A 133 7.08 20.85 -38.76
C ASP A 133 6.57 22.13 -38.07
N VAL A 134 7.45 22.73 -37.26
CA VAL A 134 7.15 23.93 -36.47
C VAL A 134 6.68 25.08 -37.35
N ALA A 135 7.25 25.24 -38.54
CA ALA A 135 6.88 26.31 -39.46
C ALA A 135 5.43 26.14 -39.94
N LYS A 136 5.07 24.93 -40.36
CA LYS A 136 3.69 24.59 -40.73
C LYS A 136 2.73 24.75 -39.55
N LEU A 137 3.15 24.35 -38.35
CA LEU A 137 2.35 24.53 -37.15
C LEU A 137 2.09 26.03 -36.88
N ARG A 138 3.12 26.88 -36.85
CA ARG A 138 2.94 28.32 -36.66
C ARG A 138 1.99 28.94 -37.70
N GLN A 139 2.11 28.51 -38.96
CA GLN A 139 1.22 28.96 -40.03
C GLN A 139 -0.24 28.55 -39.78
N GLN A 140 -0.49 27.30 -39.40
CA GLN A 140 -1.83 26.79 -39.10
C GLN A 140 -2.44 27.46 -37.87
N HIS A 141 -1.64 27.69 -36.83
CA HIS A 141 -2.05 28.42 -35.62
C HIS A 141 -2.50 29.85 -35.99
N ALA A 142 -1.73 30.56 -36.82
CA ALA A 142 -2.10 31.88 -37.32
C ALA A 142 -3.37 31.88 -38.19
N GLN A 143 -3.76 30.74 -38.77
CA GLN A 143 -5.00 30.56 -39.53
C GLN A 143 -6.21 30.19 -38.65
N GLY A 144 -6.06 30.20 -37.32
CA GLY A 144 -7.15 29.96 -36.38
C GLY A 144 -7.36 28.49 -36.02
N ALA A 145 -6.30 27.67 -36.08
CA ALA A 145 -6.40 26.28 -35.67
C ALA A 145 -6.72 26.13 -34.17
N GLN A 146 -7.57 25.15 -33.82
CA GLN A 146 -8.06 24.93 -32.46
C GLN A 146 -7.09 24.08 -31.61
N TRP A 147 -5.87 24.56 -31.48
CA TRP A 147 -4.82 24.00 -30.62
C TRP A 147 -3.85 25.11 -30.24
N LEU A 148 -3.13 24.95 -29.13
CA LEU A 148 -2.19 25.95 -28.62
C LEU A 148 -0.78 25.67 -29.14
N LEU A 149 -0.09 26.73 -29.57
CA LEU A 149 1.35 26.71 -29.81
C LEU A 149 2.01 27.85 -29.06
N THR A 150 2.94 27.54 -28.16
CA THR A 150 3.58 28.55 -27.33
C THR A 150 5.06 28.31 -27.15
N ASP A 151 5.83 29.40 -27.10
CA ASP A 151 7.26 29.42 -26.84
C ASP A 151 7.52 29.49 -25.34
N ILE A 152 8.32 28.55 -24.84
CA ILE A 152 8.68 28.40 -23.43
C ILE A 152 10.19 28.51 -23.30
N GLU A 153 10.64 29.56 -22.63
CA GLU A 153 12.03 29.80 -22.30
C GLU A 153 12.26 29.64 -20.79
N LEU A 154 13.42 29.09 -20.43
CA LEU A 154 13.95 29.11 -19.06
C LEU A 154 14.43 30.52 -18.68
N PRO A 155 13.93 31.09 -17.56
CA PRO A 155 14.45 32.33 -17.02
C PRO A 155 15.96 32.27 -16.80
N ALA A 156 16.66 33.39 -16.99
CA ALA A 156 18.12 33.49 -16.86
C ALA A 156 18.65 32.91 -15.52
N SER A 157 17.90 33.07 -14.42
CA SER A 157 18.23 32.52 -13.11
C SER A 157 18.24 31.00 -13.03
N LEU A 158 17.53 30.31 -13.92
CA LEU A 158 17.39 28.85 -13.95
C LEU A 158 18.19 28.18 -15.08
N GLN A 159 18.81 28.96 -15.97
CA GLN A 159 19.55 28.38 -17.10
C GLN A 159 20.76 27.53 -16.66
N ASN A 160 21.36 27.84 -15.50
CA ASN A 160 22.48 27.07 -14.95
C ASN A 160 22.06 25.68 -14.46
N SER A 161 20.80 25.51 -14.03
CA SER A 161 20.29 24.21 -13.58
C SER A 161 19.73 23.37 -14.74
N GLN A 162 19.78 23.84 -15.99
CA GLN A 162 19.14 23.14 -17.11
C GLN A 162 19.71 21.74 -17.33
N HIS A 163 21.02 21.55 -17.16
CA HIS A 163 21.68 20.26 -17.36
C HIS A 163 21.45 19.28 -16.21
N ASP A 164 20.92 19.75 -15.08
CA ASP A 164 20.67 18.90 -13.91
C ASP A 164 19.38 18.08 -14.05
N PHE A 165 18.52 18.39 -15.03
CA PHE A 165 17.21 17.76 -15.22
C PHE A 165 17.03 17.26 -16.65
N MET A 166 16.44 16.07 -16.83
CA MET A 166 15.94 15.68 -18.15
C MET A 166 14.62 16.38 -18.45
N LEU A 167 13.65 16.29 -17.54
CA LEU A 167 12.44 17.10 -17.55
C LEU A 167 12.61 18.29 -16.61
N HIS A 168 12.99 19.45 -17.14
CA HIS A 168 13.13 20.63 -16.31
C HIS A 168 11.76 21.05 -15.71
N PRO A 169 11.59 21.10 -14.37
CA PRO A 169 10.29 21.30 -13.74
C PRO A 169 9.57 22.58 -14.18
N HIS A 170 10.32 23.67 -14.43
CA HIS A 170 9.78 24.93 -14.95
C HIS A 170 9.16 24.80 -16.35
N ILE A 171 9.82 24.09 -17.28
CA ILE A 171 9.35 23.97 -18.67
C ILE A 171 8.05 23.18 -18.71
N VAL A 172 8.02 22.03 -18.02
CA VAL A 172 6.85 21.15 -17.98
C VAL A 172 5.68 21.85 -17.29
N ASP A 173 5.93 22.51 -16.15
CA ASP A 173 4.90 23.30 -15.44
C ASP A 173 4.34 24.43 -16.31
N ARG A 174 5.19 25.20 -16.99
CA ARG A 174 4.75 26.29 -17.88
C ARG A 174 3.93 25.76 -19.06
N ALA A 175 4.31 24.59 -19.62
CA ALA A 175 3.56 23.96 -20.69
C ALA A 175 2.16 23.52 -20.24
N MET A 176 2.05 22.90 -19.06
CA MET A 176 0.76 22.50 -18.48
C MET A 176 -0.11 23.73 -18.19
N ARG A 177 0.43 24.74 -17.52
CA ARG A 177 -0.31 25.97 -17.19
C ARG A 177 -0.79 26.73 -18.42
N ALA A 178 0.05 26.89 -19.44
CA ALA A 178 -0.36 27.52 -20.70
C ALA A 178 -1.50 26.74 -21.36
N SER A 179 -1.44 25.42 -21.32
CA SER A 179 -2.49 24.54 -21.83
C SER A 179 -3.80 24.69 -21.04
N PHE A 180 -3.73 24.81 -19.71
CA PHE A 180 -4.90 25.03 -18.85
C PHE A 180 -5.54 26.41 -19.10
N SER A 181 -4.73 27.47 -19.21
CA SER A 181 -5.22 28.81 -19.56
C SER A 181 -5.91 28.81 -20.93
N TRP A 182 -5.34 28.13 -21.92
CA TRP A 182 -5.96 27.99 -23.24
C TRP A 182 -7.32 27.28 -23.19
N VAL A 183 -7.45 26.19 -22.42
CA VAL A 183 -8.75 25.50 -22.22
C VAL A 183 -9.76 26.43 -21.54
N GLN A 184 -9.32 27.22 -20.56
CA GLN A 184 -10.17 28.17 -19.85
C GLN A 184 -10.70 29.27 -20.78
N GLU A 185 -9.85 29.82 -21.66
CA GLU A 185 -10.23 30.82 -22.67
C GLU A 185 -11.29 30.27 -23.64
N MET A 186 -11.20 29.00 -24.01
CA MET A 186 -12.13 28.36 -24.95
C MET A 186 -13.49 28.01 -24.32
N ASN A 187 -13.58 27.94 -23.00
CA ASN A 187 -14.79 27.48 -22.29
C ASN A 187 -15.52 28.56 -21.45
N PHE A 188 -15.04 29.81 -21.47
CA PHE A 188 -15.69 31.02 -20.90
C PHE A 188 -16.51 30.79 -19.61
N ASP A 189 -15.91 30.15 -18.60
CA ASP A 189 -16.45 30.12 -17.24
C ASP A 189 -15.45 30.84 -16.32
N GLY A 190 -15.60 32.17 -16.21
CA GLY A 190 -14.64 33.07 -15.56
C GLY A 190 -14.45 32.83 -14.05
N ASN A 191 -15.23 31.94 -13.44
CA ASN A 191 -15.13 31.59 -12.02
C ASN A 191 -14.40 30.27 -11.75
N LYS A 192 -13.95 29.55 -12.79
CA LYS A 192 -13.30 28.24 -12.65
C LYS A 192 -11.88 28.23 -13.18
N GLN A 193 -10.99 27.60 -12.44
CA GLN A 193 -9.62 27.34 -12.84
C GLN A 193 -9.46 25.85 -13.18
N TYR A 194 -8.68 25.55 -14.21
CA TYR A 194 -8.32 24.16 -14.52
C TYR A 194 -7.08 23.74 -13.74
N VAL A 195 -7.17 22.58 -13.09
CA VAL A 195 -6.04 21.96 -12.37
C VAL A 195 -5.74 20.57 -12.93
N LEU A 196 -4.58 20.03 -12.57
CA LEU A 196 -4.16 18.69 -12.97
C LEU A 196 -4.80 17.64 -12.06
N SER A 197 -5.56 16.70 -12.64
CA SER A 197 -6.14 15.56 -11.90
C SER A 197 -5.40 14.25 -12.15
N GLY A 198 -4.72 14.11 -13.27
CA GLY A 198 -3.97 12.89 -13.58
C GLY A 198 -3.26 12.94 -14.92
N LEU A 199 -2.41 11.94 -15.15
CA LEU A 199 -1.64 11.81 -16.38
C LEU A 199 -1.61 10.34 -16.81
N GLU A 200 -2.06 10.07 -18.03
CA GLU A 200 -2.02 8.72 -18.58
C GLU A 200 -0.61 8.31 -18.99
N SER A 201 0.10 9.15 -19.75
CA SER A 201 1.49 8.87 -20.12
C SER A 201 2.31 10.14 -20.38
N ILE A 202 3.56 10.16 -19.91
CA ILE A 202 4.60 11.08 -20.40
C ILE A 202 5.81 10.27 -20.86
N GLY A 203 6.14 10.36 -22.15
CA GLY A 203 7.36 9.82 -22.74
C GLY A 203 8.48 10.86 -22.73
N ILE A 204 9.66 10.47 -22.24
CA ILE A 204 10.82 11.34 -22.03
C ILE A 204 11.92 10.88 -22.98
N LEU A 205 12.05 11.58 -24.11
CA LEU A 205 12.92 11.16 -25.22
C LEU A 205 14.32 11.77 -25.11
N LEU A 206 14.37 13.07 -24.84
CA LEU A 206 15.60 13.86 -24.74
C LEU A 206 15.48 14.84 -23.57
N ALA A 207 16.62 15.35 -23.11
CA ALA A 207 16.62 16.42 -22.12
C ALA A 207 15.97 17.67 -22.71
N CYS A 208 15.08 18.32 -21.96
CA CYS A 208 14.43 19.55 -22.40
C CYS A 208 15.47 20.67 -22.55
N PRO A 209 15.63 21.28 -23.74
CA PRO A 209 16.53 22.41 -23.95
C PRO A 209 16.03 23.67 -23.22
N LYS A 210 16.83 24.74 -23.22
CA LYS A 210 16.49 26.03 -22.58
C LYS A 210 15.28 26.72 -23.19
N GLU A 211 15.06 26.50 -24.48
CA GLU A 211 13.95 27.03 -25.26
C GLU A 211 13.20 25.86 -25.90
N VAL A 212 11.91 25.78 -25.60
CA VAL A 212 11.02 24.69 -26.00
C VAL A 212 9.75 25.29 -26.58
N ILE A 213 9.26 24.68 -27.65
CA ILE A 213 7.93 24.95 -28.20
C ILE A 213 6.99 23.89 -27.67
N ALA A 214 5.95 24.32 -26.97
CA ALA A 214 4.87 23.45 -26.52
C ALA A 214 3.70 23.50 -27.52
N TRP A 215 3.35 22.34 -28.05
CA TRP A 215 2.19 22.15 -28.91
C TRP A 215 1.13 21.34 -28.17
N ALA A 216 0.05 22.00 -27.73
CA ALA A 216 -1.03 21.38 -26.96
C ALA A 216 -2.33 21.33 -27.76
N ARG A 217 -3.06 20.22 -27.65
CA ARG A 217 -4.31 19.97 -28.37
C ARG A 217 -5.26 19.13 -27.52
N LEU A 218 -6.56 19.21 -27.81
CA LEU A 218 -7.52 18.28 -27.22
C LEU A 218 -7.17 16.85 -27.65
N ALA A 219 -7.18 15.93 -26.68
CA ALA A 219 -7.08 14.51 -26.97
C ALA A 219 -8.35 14.02 -27.68
N ASN A 220 -8.22 12.93 -28.44
CA ASN A 220 -9.34 12.29 -29.11
C ASN A 220 -10.48 12.01 -28.11
N ASN A 221 -11.72 12.31 -28.55
CA ASN A 221 -12.95 12.17 -27.76
C ASN A 221 -13.05 13.06 -26.51
N SER A 222 -12.22 14.11 -26.39
CA SER A 222 -12.41 15.16 -25.38
C SER A 222 -12.97 16.43 -26.02
N LYS A 223 -13.79 17.16 -25.27
CA LYS A 223 -14.38 18.43 -25.70
C LYS A 223 -14.15 19.51 -24.65
N PHE A 224 -14.09 20.76 -25.09
CA PHE A 224 -14.20 21.89 -24.19
C PHE A 224 -15.56 21.83 -23.47
N GLY A 225 -15.55 22.15 -22.17
CA GLY A 225 -16.74 22.12 -21.33
C GLY A 225 -17.04 20.79 -20.65
N ASP A 226 -16.33 19.72 -20.99
CA ASP A 226 -16.37 18.49 -20.20
C ASP A 226 -15.86 18.76 -18.77
N ASN A 227 -16.40 18.03 -17.78
CA ASN A 227 -15.94 18.12 -16.39
C ASN A 227 -14.44 17.77 -16.25
N VAL A 228 -13.99 16.84 -17.09
CA VAL A 228 -12.58 16.50 -17.27
C VAL A 228 -12.24 16.66 -18.75
N VAL A 229 -11.32 17.56 -19.04
CA VAL A 229 -10.77 17.77 -20.38
C VAL A 229 -9.46 17.01 -20.48
N TYR A 230 -9.23 16.30 -21.59
CA TYR A 230 -8.00 15.58 -21.84
C TYR A 230 -7.18 16.29 -22.91
N LEU A 231 -5.89 16.46 -22.67
CA LEU A 231 -4.96 17.15 -23.56
C LEU A 231 -3.78 16.27 -23.93
N ASP A 232 -3.33 16.39 -25.18
CA ASP A 232 -2.03 15.90 -25.61
C ASP A 232 -1.09 17.10 -25.78
N ILE A 233 0.14 16.99 -25.25
CA ILE A 233 1.14 18.06 -25.31
C ILE A 233 2.46 17.49 -25.81
N ASP A 234 2.97 18.04 -26.91
CA ASP A 234 4.32 17.75 -27.41
C ASP A 234 5.25 18.92 -27.07
N LEU A 235 6.40 18.61 -26.47
CA LEU A 235 7.48 19.54 -26.20
C LEU A 235 8.62 19.30 -27.19
N CYS A 236 9.02 20.32 -27.94
CA CYS A 236 10.08 20.21 -28.94
C CYS A 236 11.04 21.40 -28.95
N ASP A 237 12.22 21.22 -29.54
CA ASP A 237 13.15 22.32 -29.79
C ASP A 237 12.72 23.18 -31.01
N HIS A 238 13.46 24.25 -31.30
CA HIS A 238 13.21 25.13 -32.45
C HIS A 238 13.36 24.43 -33.82
N LEU A 239 14.05 23.29 -33.87
CA LEU A 239 14.18 22.45 -35.07
C LEU A 239 13.03 21.46 -35.21
N GLY A 240 12.14 21.37 -34.21
CA GLY A 240 11.00 20.47 -34.14
C GLY A 240 11.32 19.08 -33.58
N ASN A 241 12.51 18.83 -33.04
CA ASN A 241 12.82 17.55 -32.40
C ASN A 241 12.08 17.44 -31.07
N VAL A 242 11.20 16.45 -30.93
CA VAL A 242 10.40 16.26 -29.72
C VAL A 242 11.26 15.71 -28.59
N CYS A 243 11.32 16.43 -27.47
CA CYS A 243 12.05 16.02 -26.26
C CYS A 243 11.16 15.29 -25.25
N ALA A 244 9.89 15.67 -25.15
CA ALA A 244 8.92 15.00 -24.28
C ALA A 244 7.52 15.04 -24.88
N ARG A 245 6.72 14.01 -24.59
CA ARG A 245 5.34 13.88 -25.07
C ARG A 245 4.44 13.47 -23.93
N ILE A 246 3.46 14.31 -23.65
CA ILE A 246 2.38 14.06 -22.71
C ILE A 246 1.15 13.61 -23.50
N ILE A 247 0.62 12.44 -23.17
CA ILE A 247 -0.59 11.88 -23.75
C ILE A 247 -1.67 11.83 -22.67
N ARG A 248 -2.84 12.37 -23.02
CA ARG A 248 -4.05 12.36 -22.19
C ARG A 248 -3.79 12.88 -20.77
N LEU A 249 -3.26 14.10 -20.69
CA LEU A 249 -3.25 14.90 -19.47
C LEU A 249 -4.69 15.23 -19.09
N ALA A 250 -5.13 14.83 -17.89
CA ALA A 250 -6.47 15.12 -17.41
C ALA A 250 -6.48 16.43 -16.62
N CYS A 251 -7.32 17.37 -17.04
CA CYS A 251 -7.58 18.60 -16.29
C CYS A 251 -9.06 18.73 -15.93
N ASN A 252 -9.33 18.98 -14.66
CA ASN A 252 -10.66 19.21 -14.10
C ASN A 252 -10.84 20.69 -13.76
N GLN A 253 -12.08 21.13 -13.72
CA GLN A 253 -12.44 22.45 -13.24
C GLN A 253 -12.50 22.46 -11.70
N GLU A 254 -11.96 23.51 -11.09
CA GLU A 254 -12.12 23.84 -9.67
C GLU A 254 -12.57 25.29 -9.51
N ASP A 255 -13.45 25.55 -8.54
CA ASP A 255 -13.96 26.90 -8.27
C ASP A 255 -12.87 27.76 -7.60
N ILE A 256 -12.64 28.96 -8.14
CA ILE A 256 -11.60 29.89 -7.65
C ILE A 256 -11.85 30.31 -6.18
N THR A 257 -13.12 30.31 -5.73
CA THR A 257 -13.51 30.56 -4.33
C THR A 257 -13.29 29.37 -3.40
N GLU A 258 -13.20 28.15 -3.93
CA GLU A 258 -13.02 26.90 -3.18
C GLU A 258 -11.59 26.35 -3.23
N ALA A 259 -10.69 26.96 -4.02
CA ALA A 259 -9.24 26.83 -3.84
C ALA A 259 -8.81 27.13 -2.38
N ASN A 260 -9.66 27.82 -1.62
CA ASN A 260 -9.52 28.13 -0.20
C ASN A 260 -10.30 27.21 0.78
N LYS A 261 -10.91 26.10 0.34
CA LYS A 261 -11.60 25.13 1.22
C LYS A 261 -11.44 23.64 0.85
N VAL A 262 -10.95 23.28 -0.34
CA VAL A 262 -11.09 21.91 -0.87
C VAL A 262 -10.11 20.85 -0.32
N PHE A 263 -9.19 21.18 0.60
CA PHE A 263 -8.35 20.13 1.23
C PHE A 263 -8.78 19.73 2.65
N GLU A 264 -9.86 20.30 3.18
CA GLU A 264 -10.65 19.65 4.23
C GLU A 264 -11.93 19.08 3.59
N GLN A 265 -11.93 17.76 3.37
CA GLN A 265 -13.09 16.91 3.03
C GLN A 265 -13.57 16.88 1.57
N THR A 266 -13.04 15.92 0.80
CA THR A 266 -13.90 14.86 0.22
C THR A 266 -13.16 13.51 0.12
N VAL A 267 -12.62 13.04 1.24
CA VAL A 267 -12.97 11.65 1.60
C VAL A 267 -14.28 11.83 2.34
N LEU A 268 -15.41 11.60 1.67
CA LEU A 268 -16.56 11.10 2.41
C LEU A 268 -15.98 9.93 3.20
N PRO A 269 -15.98 9.92 4.54
CA PRO A 269 -15.74 8.68 5.23
C PRO A 269 -16.78 7.76 4.63
N ALA A 270 -16.34 6.77 3.83
CA ALA A 270 -17.12 5.58 3.65
C ALA A 270 -17.47 5.23 5.08
N LYS A 271 -18.75 5.40 5.45
CA LYS A 271 -19.23 5.11 6.79
C LYS A 271 -18.54 3.80 7.14
N PRO A 272 -17.64 3.77 8.15
CA PRO A 272 -16.79 2.60 8.35
C PRO A 272 -17.74 1.42 8.26
N LEU A 273 -17.51 0.54 7.28
CA LEU A 273 -18.21 -0.73 7.28
C LEU A 273 -17.78 -1.31 8.61
N GLU A 274 -18.65 -1.19 9.62
CA GLU A 274 -18.33 -1.63 10.96
C GLU A 274 -17.93 -3.08 10.80
N PRO A 275 -16.64 -3.40 11.03
CA PRO A 275 -16.12 -4.67 10.59
C PRO A 275 -16.90 -5.75 11.31
N LYS A 276 -17.56 -6.62 10.54
CA LYS A 276 -18.37 -7.68 11.14
C LYS A 276 -17.40 -8.69 11.73
N GLN A 277 -17.42 -8.85 13.05
CA GLN A 277 -16.63 -9.87 13.71
C GLN A 277 -17.11 -11.24 13.22
N VAL A 278 -16.18 -12.01 12.66
CA VAL A 278 -16.45 -13.38 12.24
C VAL A 278 -16.31 -14.25 13.49
N PRO A 279 -17.35 -15.01 13.88
CA PRO A 279 -17.25 -15.87 15.06
C PRO A 279 -16.21 -16.96 14.81
N VAL A 280 -15.11 -16.91 15.55
CA VAL A 280 -14.08 -17.95 15.59
C VAL A 280 -14.33 -18.79 16.84
N ALA A 281 -14.67 -20.06 16.67
CA ALA A 281 -14.86 -20.98 17.78
C ALA A 281 -13.49 -21.43 18.31
N PHE A 282 -13.00 -20.76 19.36
CA PHE A 282 -11.74 -21.13 20.01
C PHE A 282 -11.92 -22.42 20.82
N LYS A 283 -11.32 -23.53 20.36
CA LYS A 283 -11.29 -24.78 21.11
C LYS A 283 -10.36 -24.62 22.32
N GLN A 284 -10.94 -24.50 23.51
CA GLN A 284 -10.17 -24.59 24.75
C GLN A 284 -9.75 -26.06 24.94
N GLN A 285 -8.45 -26.34 24.83
CA GLN A 285 -7.91 -27.58 25.39
C GLN A 285 -7.90 -27.43 26.90
N GLY A 286 -8.92 -27.98 27.57
CA GLY A 286 -8.85 -28.21 29.00
C GLY A 286 -7.63 -29.09 29.28
N LYS A 287 -6.62 -28.55 29.97
CA LYS A 287 -5.63 -29.38 30.65
C LYS A 287 -6.40 -30.26 31.62
N ILE A 288 -6.52 -31.54 31.33
CA ILE A 288 -6.77 -32.52 32.37
C ILE A 288 -5.50 -32.49 33.22
N SER A 289 -5.58 -31.87 34.40
CA SER A 289 -4.57 -32.01 35.43
C SER A 289 -4.55 -33.47 35.86
N ILE A 290 -3.73 -34.29 35.21
CA ILE A 290 -3.24 -35.50 35.85
C ILE A 290 -2.30 -34.99 36.93
N GLY A 291 -2.79 -34.96 38.17
CA GLY A 291 -1.97 -34.61 39.32
C GLY A 291 -0.70 -35.45 39.28
N THR A 292 0.45 -34.79 39.36
CA THR A 292 1.70 -35.45 39.74
C THR A 292 1.40 -36.20 41.04
N PRO A 293 1.53 -37.54 41.11
CA PRO A 293 1.40 -38.21 42.38
C PRO A 293 2.53 -37.70 43.27
N GLU A 294 2.17 -37.13 44.42
CA GLU A 294 3.13 -36.83 45.47
C GLU A 294 3.94 -38.10 45.78
N PRO A 295 5.26 -38.01 45.96
CA PRO A 295 6.04 -39.13 46.46
C PRO A 295 5.60 -39.40 47.91
N GLN A 296 4.71 -40.38 48.10
CA GLN A 296 4.35 -40.87 49.43
C GLN A 296 5.53 -41.63 50.02
N TYR A 297 6.29 -40.97 50.90
CA TYR A 297 7.20 -41.63 51.80
C TYR A 297 6.39 -42.40 52.85
N PHE A 298 6.38 -43.73 52.74
CA PHE A 298 5.84 -44.60 53.79
C PHE A 298 6.77 -44.59 55.01
N ARG A 299 6.21 -44.29 56.18
CA ARG A 299 6.76 -44.73 57.48
C ARG A 299 6.05 -46.02 57.88
N GLN A 300 6.84 -47.05 58.14
CA GLN A 300 6.45 -48.45 58.35
C GLN A 300 5.50 -48.68 59.52
N THR A 301 4.56 -49.61 59.36
CA THR A 301 4.20 -50.60 60.39
C THR A 301 3.72 -51.93 59.79
N GLU A 302 4.49 -52.96 60.11
CA GLU A 302 4.22 -54.40 60.31
C GLU A 302 3.17 -55.17 59.47
N THR A 303 3.69 -56.23 58.84
CA THR A 303 2.98 -57.30 58.13
C THR A 303 2.17 -58.21 59.07
N LYS A 304 0.96 -58.62 58.64
CA LYS A 304 0.46 -59.97 58.92
C LYS A 304 -0.39 -60.51 57.76
N LYS A 305 0.01 -61.69 57.30
CA LYS A 305 -0.44 -62.46 56.12
C LYS A 305 -1.79 -63.13 56.36
N LEU A 306 -2.58 -63.34 55.30
CA LEU A 306 -3.37 -64.57 55.01
C LEU A 306 -3.78 -64.55 53.52
N THR A 307 -3.05 -65.22 52.63
CA THR A 307 -3.41 -66.53 52.01
C THR A 307 -4.87 -66.67 51.62
N SER A 308 -5.18 -66.58 50.33
CA SER A 308 -5.78 -67.66 49.48
C SER A 308 -6.11 -67.11 48.07
N ILE A 309 -5.45 -67.62 47.01
CA ILE A 309 -6.01 -68.48 45.92
C ILE A 309 -6.84 -67.66 44.89
N SER A 310 -6.79 -67.80 43.56
CA SER A 310 -5.88 -68.33 42.54
C SER A 310 -6.39 -67.77 41.20
N LEU A 311 -5.48 -67.56 40.24
CA LEU A 311 -5.77 -67.15 38.86
C LEU A 311 -6.48 -68.23 38.05
N LEU A 312 -7.39 -67.83 37.16
CA LEU A 312 -7.81 -68.57 35.97
C LEU A 312 -7.75 -67.63 34.76
N ALA A 313 -7.15 -68.12 33.68
CA ALA A 313 -6.98 -67.45 32.40
C ALA A 313 -8.14 -67.81 31.43
N PRO A 314 -8.26 -67.11 30.29
CA PRO A 314 -9.53 -66.78 29.62
C PRO A 314 -9.93 -67.77 28.52
N ASP A 315 -11.22 -67.86 28.19
CA ASP A 315 -11.69 -68.47 26.93
C ASP A 315 -12.91 -67.73 26.32
N GLU A 316 -12.71 -67.40 25.04
CA GLU A 316 -13.58 -67.48 23.85
C GLU A 316 -14.93 -66.74 23.66
N VAL A 317 -15.10 -66.35 22.38
CA VAL A 317 -16.31 -66.29 21.53
C VAL A 317 -16.91 -64.90 21.15
N VAL A 318 -16.35 -64.32 20.08
CA VAL A 318 -16.92 -64.06 18.72
C VAL A 318 -18.45 -63.87 18.51
N SER A 319 -18.81 -62.72 17.90
CA SER A 319 -19.90 -62.42 16.89
C SER A 319 -21.39 -62.62 17.28
N GLN A 320 -22.43 -61.94 16.75
CA GLN A 320 -22.65 -61.08 15.58
C GLN A 320 -24.01 -60.31 15.69
N LYS A 321 -24.25 -59.46 14.68
CA LYS A 321 -25.25 -58.40 14.41
C LYS A 321 -26.78 -58.66 14.47
N ILE A 322 -27.47 -57.60 14.94
CA ILE A 322 -28.62 -56.80 14.41
C ILE A 322 -29.98 -57.49 14.15
N ASP A 323 -31.04 -56.91 14.75
CA ASP A 323 -32.36 -56.75 14.13
C ASP A 323 -32.98 -55.36 14.36
N LYS A 324 -33.74 -54.89 13.37
CA LYS A 324 -34.40 -53.58 13.21
C LYS A 324 -35.71 -53.48 14.02
N ALA A 325 -36.06 -52.28 14.47
CA ALA A 325 -37.47 -51.86 14.60
C ALA A 325 -37.63 -50.34 14.39
N THR A 326 -38.77 -49.98 13.80
CA THR A 326 -39.14 -48.68 13.22
C THR A 326 -40.21 -47.99 14.08
N SER A 327 -40.25 -46.65 14.00
CA SER A 327 -41.43 -45.77 14.10
C SER A 327 -41.89 -45.28 15.48
N GLY A 328 -42.10 -43.96 15.58
CA GLY A 328 -42.91 -43.30 16.61
C GLY A 328 -42.29 -42.03 17.19
N ILE A 329 -42.69 -40.86 16.68
CA ILE A 329 -42.39 -39.54 17.28
C ILE A 329 -43.27 -39.35 18.52
N PRO A 330 -42.73 -38.78 19.61
CA PRO A 330 -43.51 -37.86 20.42
C PRO A 330 -42.82 -36.50 20.58
N THR A 331 -43.61 -35.46 20.28
CA THR A 331 -43.36 -34.05 20.58
C THR A 331 -43.65 -33.79 22.06
N ILE A 332 -42.72 -33.18 22.80
CA ILE A 332 -43.01 -32.55 24.10
C ILE A 332 -42.23 -31.23 24.21
N SER A 333 -42.96 -30.15 24.44
CA SER A 333 -42.46 -28.80 24.68
C SER A 333 -42.25 -28.53 26.18
N LEU A 334 -41.06 -27.96 26.46
CA LEU A 334 -40.55 -27.13 27.56
C LEU A 334 -41.42 -26.84 28.82
N PRO A 335 -40.76 -26.79 29.98
CA PRO A 335 -41.03 -25.78 31.01
C PRO A 335 -39.94 -24.69 31.03
N ASP A 336 -40.41 -23.45 31.01
CA ASP A 336 -39.67 -22.24 31.40
C ASP A 336 -39.31 -22.32 32.89
N SER A 337 -38.08 -21.94 33.26
CA SER A 337 -37.71 -21.70 34.67
C SER A 337 -36.53 -20.73 34.74
N SER A 338 -36.89 -19.46 34.88
CA SER A 338 -36.22 -18.39 35.63
C SER A 338 -34.83 -18.64 36.21
N LEU A 339 -33.93 -17.70 35.88
CA LEU A 339 -32.70 -17.32 36.56
C LEU A 339 -32.87 -17.22 38.09
N GLU A 340 -32.07 -17.98 38.85
CA GLU A 340 -31.45 -17.49 40.09
C GLU A 340 -29.98 -17.95 40.18
N SER A 341 -29.13 -16.93 40.24
CA SER A 341 -27.78 -16.81 40.78
C SER A 341 -27.11 -18.06 41.40
N PHE A 342 -26.00 -18.47 40.79
CA PHE A 342 -24.84 -18.96 41.53
C PHE A 342 -23.64 -18.04 41.30
N SER A 343 -23.15 -17.51 42.40
CA SER A 343 -21.99 -16.63 42.51
C SER A 343 -20.72 -17.31 42.04
N SER A 344 -19.95 -16.52 41.31
CA SER A 344 -18.61 -16.75 40.77
C SER A 344 -17.57 -17.17 41.80
N GLU A 345 -16.93 -18.31 41.56
CA GLU A 345 -15.54 -18.55 41.96
C GLU A 345 -14.70 -18.79 40.70
N ASN A 346 -13.97 -17.73 40.33
CA ASN A 346 -12.81 -17.65 39.43
C ASN A 346 -12.71 -18.63 38.26
N LYS A 347 -13.53 -18.42 37.23
CA LYS A 347 -13.08 -18.61 35.84
C LYS A 347 -12.28 -17.37 35.46
N THR A 348 -10.96 -17.49 35.29
CA THR A 348 -10.21 -16.50 34.50
C THR A 348 -10.75 -16.54 33.08
N ASP A 349 -11.59 -15.56 32.77
CA ASP A 349 -12.13 -15.29 31.45
C ASP A 349 -10.95 -14.84 30.57
N VAL A 350 -10.29 -15.79 29.90
CA VAL A 350 -9.19 -15.46 28.97
C VAL A 350 -9.84 -14.88 27.73
N GLN A 351 -9.89 -13.55 27.63
CA GLN A 351 -10.32 -12.88 26.41
C GLN A 351 -9.45 -13.35 25.23
N PRO A 352 -10.06 -13.66 24.07
CA PRO A 352 -9.31 -14.09 22.90
C PRO A 352 -8.40 -12.94 22.44
N SER A 353 -7.10 -13.22 22.38
CA SER A 353 -6.08 -12.27 21.94
C SER A 353 -6.06 -12.08 20.42
N VAL A 354 -6.88 -12.85 19.68
CA VAL A 354 -6.96 -12.80 18.22
C VAL A 354 -8.43 -12.66 17.80
N GLY A 355 -8.74 -11.66 16.99
CA GLY A 355 -10.07 -11.47 16.39
C GLY A 355 -10.01 -11.50 14.86
N LEU A 356 -11.01 -12.11 14.21
CA LEU A 356 -11.16 -12.09 12.74
C LEU A 356 -12.33 -11.18 12.35
N PHE A 357 -12.10 -10.30 11.40
CA PHE A 357 -13.00 -9.22 11.01
C PHE A 357 -13.18 -9.18 9.49
N ASP A 358 -14.43 -9.10 9.03
CA ASP A 358 -14.78 -8.92 7.61
C ASP A 358 -15.04 -7.44 7.33
N TYR A 359 -14.27 -6.86 6.41
CA TYR A 359 -14.41 -5.47 5.95
C TYR A 359 -15.22 -5.36 4.66
N GLY A 360 -15.75 -6.47 4.16
CA GLY A 360 -16.44 -6.54 2.88
C GLY A 360 -15.48 -6.58 1.69
N ASN A 361 -16.03 -6.81 0.49
CA ASN A 361 -15.30 -6.89 -0.78
C ASN A 361 -14.15 -7.93 -0.80
N GLY A 362 -14.16 -8.87 0.14
CA GLY A 362 -13.16 -9.91 0.29
C GLY A 362 -11.89 -9.50 1.04
N VAL A 363 -11.91 -8.37 1.75
CA VAL A 363 -10.84 -7.95 2.65
C VAL A 363 -11.16 -8.43 4.07
N PHE A 364 -10.32 -9.31 4.60
CA PHE A 364 -10.44 -9.80 5.98
C PHE A 364 -9.25 -9.30 6.79
N SER A 365 -9.46 -8.98 8.05
CA SER A 365 -8.38 -8.62 8.97
C SER A 365 -8.40 -9.50 10.21
N MET A 366 -7.22 -10.00 10.57
CA MET A 366 -6.95 -10.68 11.82
C MET A 366 -6.24 -9.71 12.75
N ARG A 367 -6.89 -9.28 13.83
CA ARG A 367 -6.29 -8.38 14.83
C ARG A 367 -5.74 -9.18 16.00
N ILE A 368 -4.52 -8.87 16.39
CA ILE A 368 -3.78 -9.50 17.49
C ILE A 368 -3.66 -8.45 18.60
N GLU A 369 -4.42 -8.62 19.66
CA GLU A 369 -4.58 -7.68 20.77
C GLU A 369 -4.31 -8.38 22.10
N ALA A 370 -3.02 -8.51 22.45
CA ALA A 370 -2.55 -8.98 23.77
C ALA A 370 -1.65 -7.91 24.40
N GLU A 371 -2.26 -6.79 24.78
CA GLU A 371 -1.54 -5.62 25.34
C GLU A 371 -0.74 -5.98 26.60
N GLU A 372 -1.30 -6.81 27.49
CA GLU A 372 -0.65 -7.24 28.73
C GLU A 372 0.65 -8.02 28.51
N LEU A 373 0.81 -8.65 27.34
CA LEU A 373 1.97 -9.47 26.99
C LEU A 373 2.78 -8.87 25.83
N ASN A 374 2.52 -7.61 25.46
CA ASN A 374 3.16 -6.91 24.35
C ASN A 374 3.18 -7.74 23.03
N ASN A 375 2.05 -8.40 22.73
CA ASN A 375 1.90 -9.33 21.60
C ASN A 375 2.99 -10.42 21.53
N THR A 376 3.48 -10.91 22.68
CA THR A 376 4.40 -12.06 22.73
C THR A 376 3.67 -13.35 22.31
N LEU A 377 4.22 -14.07 21.33
CA LEU A 377 3.69 -15.32 20.77
C LEU A 377 3.66 -16.47 21.80
N SER A 378 2.64 -16.46 22.66
CA SER A 378 2.35 -17.57 23.56
C SER A 378 1.79 -18.78 22.81
N GLU A 379 1.89 -19.97 23.38
CA GLU A 379 1.32 -21.18 22.75
C GLU A 379 -0.19 -21.07 22.51
N SER A 380 -0.91 -20.40 23.41
CA SER A 380 -2.34 -20.12 23.28
C SER A 380 -2.62 -19.17 22.11
N MET A 381 -1.80 -18.13 21.94
CA MET A 381 -1.94 -17.20 20.81
C MET A 381 -1.67 -17.89 19.47
N ILE A 382 -0.68 -18.78 19.40
CA ILE A 382 -0.39 -19.58 18.20
C ILE A 382 -1.61 -20.44 17.83
N ASP A 383 -2.25 -21.08 18.81
CA ASP A 383 -3.47 -21.88 18.56
C ASP A 383 -4.64 -21.02 18.09
N GLN A 384 -4.79 -19.81 18.62
CA GLN A 384 -5.83 -18.86 18.20
C GLN A 384 -5.59 -18.36 16.77
N LEU A 385 -4.34 -18.06 16.39
CA LEU A 385 -3.96 -17.67 15.03
C LEU A 385 -4.26 -18.78 14.02
N LEU A 386 -3.89 -20.02 14.32
CA LEU A 386 -4.19 -21.17 13.46
C LEU A 386 -5.70 -21.35 13.25
N GLN A 387 -6.50 -21.24 14.33
CA GLN A 387 -7.95 -21.35 14.24
C GLN A 387 -8.60 -20.20 13.45
N ALA A 388 -8.06 -18.99 13.57
CA ALA A 388 -8.50 -17.84 12.79
C ALA A 388 -8.14 -18.00 11.30
N LEU A 389 -6.94 -18.53 10.99
CA LEU A 389 -6.52 -18.86 9.61
C LEU A 389 -7.42 -19.92 8.99
N GLU A 390 -7.70 -21.02 9.70
CA GLU A 390 -8.61 -22.07 9.20
C GLU A 390 -10.03 -21.53 8.96
N THR A 391 -10.48 -20.61 9.81
CA THR A 391 -11.81 -20.00 9.69
C THR A 391 -11.87 -19.03 8.49
N ALA A 392 -10.81 -18.25 8.27
CA ALA A 392 -10.69 -17.41 7.08
C ALA A 392 -10.61 -18.26 5.80
N GLN A 393 -9.86 -19.37 5.81
CA GLN A 393 -9.71 -20.25 4.66
C GLN A 393 -11.03 -20.92 4.23
N ARG A 394 -11.91 -21.24 5.19
CA ARG A 394 -13.24 -21.80 4.93
C ARG A 394 -14.22 -20.78 4.34
N ASN A 395 -13.88 -19.49 4.36
CA ASN A 395 -14.75 -18.43 3.84
C ASN A 395 -14.37 -18.09 2.39
N HIS A 396 -15.22 -18.47 1.44
CA HIS A 396 -15.02 -18.22 0.01
C HIS A 396 -15.05 -16.73 -0.40
N ALA A 397 -15.45 -15.83 0.51
CA ALA A 397 -15.41 -14.40 0.26
C ALA A 397 -14.00 -13.81 0.35
N VAL A 398 -13.04 -14.49 1.00
CA VAL A 398 -11.69 -13.97 1.21
C VAL A 398 -10.97 -13.81 -0.13
N LYS A 399 -10.44 -12.61 -0.37
CA LYS A 399 -9.54 -12.27 -1.48
C LYS A 399 -8.18 -11.80 -0.98
N VAL A 400 -8.14 -11.20 0.21
CA VAL A 400 -6.92 -10.74 0.91
C VAL A 400 -7.14 -10.88 2.42
N LEU A 401 -6.11 -11.32 3.16
CA LEU A 401 -6.09 -11.37 4.62
C LEU A 401 -5.03 -10.41 5.17
N ILE A 402 -5.40 -9.55 6.13
CA ILE A 402 -4.51 -8.58 6.75
C ILE A 402 -4.26 -8.97 8.22
N LEU A 403 -3.03 -9.29 8.59
CA LEU A 403 -2.61 -9.48 9.99
C LEU A 403 -2.28 -8.11 10.59
N ASN A 404 -2.95 -7.73 11.68
CA ASN A 404 -2.78 -6.47 12.39
C ASN A 404 -2.33 -6.73 13.83
N GLY A 405 -1.33 -6.01 14.29
CA GLY A 405 -0.94 -5.97 15.71
C GLY A 405 -1.59 -4.81 16.47
N THR A 406 -1.14 -4.58 17.70
CA THR A 406 -1.51 -3.38 18.47
C THR A 406 -0.67 -2.18 18.02
N LYS A 407 -0.96 -0.98 18.54
CA LYS A 407 -0.19 0.24 18.24
C LYS A 407 1.29 0.17 18.65
N HIS A 408 1.63 -0.70 19.60
CA HIS A 408 2.95 -0.77 20.24
C HIS A 408 3.73 -2.04 19.88
N ALA A 409 3.05 -3.12 19.45
CA ALA A 409 3.72 -4.35 19.05
C ALA A 409 2.93 -5.11 17.98
N PHE A 410 3.65 -5.56 16.95
CA PHE A 410 3.07 -6.44 15.94
C PHE A 410 2.98 -7.87 16.46
N LEU A 411 4.12 -8.52 16.61
CA LEU A 411 4.32 -9.82 17.23
C LEU A 411 5.72 -9.84 17.84
N ASN A 412 5.88 -10.39 19.04
CA ASN A 412 7.16 -10.49 19.73
C ASN A 412 7.42 -11.94 20.18
N GLY A 413 8.69 -12.28 20.43
CA GLY A 413 9.03 -13.57 21.01
C GLY A 413 10.49 -13.95 20.83
N GLY A 414 11.04 -14.59 21.86
CA GLY A 414 12.39 -15.14 21.84
C GLY A 414 12.47 -16.51 21.17
N ARG A 415 13.61 -17.18 21.36
CA ARG A 415 13.91 -18.46 20.71
C ARG A 415 12.94 -19.59 21.07
N SER A 416 12.42 -19.62 22.31
CA SER A 416 11.45 -20.63 22.74
C SER A 416 10.09 -20.45 22.04
N GLN A 417 9.61 -19.22 21.91
CA GLN A 417 8.37 -18.91 21.20
C GLN A 417 8.51 -19.18 19.69
N TYR A 418 9.70 -18.96 19.12
CA TYR A 418 9.98 -19.31 17.72
C TYR A 418 9.86 -20.81 17.47
N ASN A 419 10.51 -21.61 18.32
CA ASN A 419 10.44 -23.05 18.19
C ASN A 419 8.99 -23.55 18.33
N ALA A 420 8.22 -23.03 19.29
CA ALA A 420 6.81 -23.38 19.45
C ALA A 420 5.96 -23.05 18.20
N ALA A 421 6.20 -21.90 17.55
CA ALA A 421 5.51 -21.52 16.32
C ALA A 421 5.91 -22.39 15.11
N VAL A 422 7.17 -22.83 15.06
CA VAL A 422 7.66 -23.79 14.05
C VAL A 422 7.06 -25.18 14.28
N ASP A 423 7.06 -25.67 15.53
CA ASP A 423 6.52 -26.99 15.89
C ASP A 423 5.03 -27.09 15.60
N LYS A 424 4.28 -26.01 15.88
CA LYS A 424 2.85 -25.89 15.55
C LYS A 424 2.59 -25.49 14.09
N LYS A 425 3.64 -25.37 13.26
CA LYS A 425 3.57 -25.07 11.81
C LYS A 425 2.82 -23.77 11.47
N LEU A 426 2.84 -22.78 12.36
CA LEU A 426 2.16 -21.49 12.16
C LEU A 426 2.62 -20.79 10.88
N PHE A 427 3.94 -20.70 10.67
CA PHE A 427 4.49 -20.06 9.48
C PHE A 427 4.16 -20.81 8.19
N GLN A 428 4.05 -22.14 8.25
CA GLN A 428 3.62 -22.95 7.12
C GLN A 428 2.15 -22.66 6.79
N ALA A 429 1.28 -22.58 7.80
CA ALA A 429 -0.13 -22.24 7.62
C ALA A 429 -0.32 -20.84 7.00
N ILE A 430 0.48 -19.86 7.42
CA ILE A 430 0.48 -18.51 6.82
C ILE A 430 0.98 -18.57 5.37
N SER A 431 2.06 -19.32 5.08
CA SER A 431 2.64 -19.43 3.73
C SER A 431 1.77 -20.18 2.72
N SER A 432 0.99 -21.14 3.20
CA SER A 432 0.10 -21.98 2.38
C SER A 432 -1.32 -21.42 2.30
N PHE A 433 -1.56 -20.22 2.83
CA PHE A 433 -2.87 -19.60 2.77
C PHE A 433 -3.20 -19.26 1.29
N PRO A 434 -4.40 -19.60 0.79
CA PRO A 434 -4.70 -19.56 -0.64
C PRO A 434 -4.83 -18.14 -1.26
N TYR A 435 -4.83 -17.10 -0.42
CA TYR A 435 -4.97 -15.71 -0.81
C TYR A 435 -3.81 -14.87 -0.25
N PRO A 436 -3.51 -13.69 -0.80
CA PRO A 436 -2.47 -12.81 -0.26
C PRO A 436 -2.69 -12.52 1.23
N VAL A 437 -1.66 -12.78 2.05
CA VAL A 437 -1.60 -12.41 3.46
C VAL A 437 -0.68 -11.20 3.61
N ILE A 438 -1.21 -10.10 4.14
CA ILE A 438 -0.52 -8.82 4.33
C ILE A 438 -0.31 -8.63 5.83
N ALA A 439 0.92 -8.37 6.27
CA ALA A 439 1.19 -7.97 7.64
C ALA A 439 1.18 -6.44 7.74
N ALA A 440 0.18 -5.85 8.38
CA ALA A 440 0.20 -4.44 8.75
C ALA A 440 0.91 -4.29 10.09
N MET A 441 2.22 -4.14 10.02
CA MET A 441 3.10 -4.03 11.18
C MET A 441 2.99 -2.63 11.78
N GLN A 442 2.02 -2.43 12.68
CA GLN A 442 2.01 -1.29 13.59
C GLN A 442 2.77 -1.69 14.87
N GLY A 443 3.73 -0.88 15.31
CA GLY A 443 4.56 -1.14 16.50
C GLY A 443 5.84 -1.95 16.27
N ASP A 444 6.56 -2.26 17.35
CA ASP A 444 7.82 -3.02 17.31
C ASP A 444 7.59 -4.49 16.91
N ALA A 445 8.47 -5.01 16.04
CA ALA A 445 8.49 -6.42 15.66
C ALA A 445 9.88 -7.01 15.95
N THR A 446 9.99 -7.84 16.99
CA THR A 446 11.26 -8.45 17.39
C THR A 446 11.17 -9.97 17.38
N GLY A 447 12.26 -10.64 16.98
CA GLY A 447 12.35 -12.10 16.98
C GLY A 447 11.35 -12.80 16.07
N THR A 448 10.40 -13.55 16.63
CA THR A 448 9.38 -14.31 15.89
C THR A 448 8.43 -13.47 15.05
N GLY A 449 8.10 -12.25 15.48
CA GLY A 449 7.20 -11.38 14.71
C GLY A 449 7.78 -10.89 13.40
N PHE A 450 9.10 -10.83 13.29
CA PHE A 450 9.80 -10.53 12.04
C PHE A 450 9.60 -11.63 10.99
N PHE A 451 9.43 -12.89 11.40
CA PHE A 451 9.17 -14.01 10.49
C PHE A 451 7.69 -14.19 10.15
N GLY A 452 6.79 -13.81 11.07
CA GLY A 452 5.34 -13.78 10.82
C GLY A 452 4.91 -12.64 9.87
N GLY A 453 5.72 -11.57 9.78
CA GLY A 453 5.49 -10.41 8.91
C GLY A 453 6.17 -10.46 7.53
N ARG A 454 6.91 -11.53 7.20
CA ARG A 454 7.51 -11.67 5.86
C ARG A 454 6.43 -11.96 4.80
N PRO A 455 6.41 -11.27 3.65
CA PRO A 455 5.67 -11.76 2.49
C PRO A 455 6.32 -13.07 2.03
N LEU A 456 5.66 -14.20 2.33
CA LEU A 456 6.07 -15.51 1.86
C LEU A 456 5.78 -15.57 0.36
N ARG A 457 6.85 -15.45 -0.44
CA ARG A 457 6.80 -15.63 -1.90
C ARG A 457 6.10 -16.94 -2.26
N CYS A 458 5.25 -16.84 -3.28
CA CYS A 458 4.72 -17.94 -4.06
C CYS A 458 5.82 -18.95 -4.41
N ASN A 459 5.70 -20.16 -3.89
CA ASN A 459 6.40 -21.33 -4.41
C ASN A 459 5.41 -22.19 -5.19
N GLY A 460 5.69 -22.42 -6.47
CA GLY A 460 5.19 -23.59 -7.20
C GLY A 460 4.18 -23.33 -8.32
N LEU A 461 4.67 -22.91 -9.49
CA LEU A 461 4.27 -23.53 -10.75
C LEU A 461 5.54 -24.13 -11.36
N ARG A 462 5.61 -25.46 -11.32
CA ARG A 462 6.48 -26.28 -12.17
C ARG A 462 5.84 -26.41 -13.54
#